data_AF-A0A6N2U324-F1
#
_entry.id   AF-A0A6N2U324-F1
#
_cell.length_a   1.000
_cell.length_b   1.000
_cell.length_c   1.000
_cell.angle_alpha   90.00
_cell.angle_beta   90.00
_cell.angle_gamma   90.00
#
_symmetry.space_group_name_H-M   'P 1'
#
loop_
_entity.id
_entity.type
_entity.pdbx_description
1 polymer ?
#
loop_
_entity_poly.entity_id
_entity_poly.type
_entity_poly.pdbx_seq_one_letter_code
_entity_poly.pdbx_strand_id
1 'polypeptide(L)'
;MIRKEQVRIGMRIVGDDPESPESYPYKGTVTALCETGRNETDFYIVIKLDGESMRQPEISRCCPEGIMRCFPWTVSPEEKRNNIPSTAYTAVETSRGFLFFTHTEEGRRSLREFLQEMADTYFEPSFDLEPVCVYEAEGVLTDLSPVNPEKISLAAYPYARKPEDFRLDVRYRNGMRPTAEDFRSFCHNAGCTVSHRNGNIADTLEAPERYDRHLETLRHMPEAASHEEDETRKTRQ
;
A
#
# COMPACT_ATOMS: atom_id res chain seq x y z
N MET A 1 9.70 -7.03 -21.52
CA MET A 1 10.07 -6.68 -22.91
C MET A 1 10.06 -5.15 -23.10
N ILE A 2 11.19 -4.59 -23.53
CA ILE A 2 11.39 -3.16 -23.80
C ILE A 2 11.09 -2.84 -25.28
N ARG A 3 10.43 -1.71 -25.57
CA ARG A 3 10.20 -1.25 -26.96
C ARG A 3 11.28 -0.28 -27.39
N LYS A 4 11.54 -0.21 -28.70
CA LYS A 4 12.57 0.66 -29.30
C LYS A 4 12.44 2.13 -28.88
N GLU A 5 11.22 2.67 -28.92
CA GLU A 5 10.90 4.06 -28.53
C GLU A 5 11.21 4.39 -27.06
N GLN A 6 11.33 3.36 -26.21
CA GLN A 6 11.60 3.51 -24.79
C GLN A 6 13.09 3.53 -24.47
N VAL A 7 13.95 3.12 -25.42
CA VAL A 7 15.39 3.04 -25.21
C VAL A 7 16.04 4.41 -25.41
N ARG A 8 16.86 4.82 -24.44
CA ARG A 8 17.69 6.02 -24.52
C ARG A 8 19.13 5.69 -24.15
N ILE A 9 20.09 6.35 -24.78
CA ILE A 9 21.48 6.26 -24.32
C ILE A 9 21.57 6.86 -22.91
N GLY A 10 22.29 6.19 -22.01
CA GLY A 10 22.34 6.53 -20.58
C GLY A 10 21.23 5.89 -19.74
N MET A 11 20.25 5.24 -20.35
CA MET A 11 19.17 4.55 -19.65
C MET A 11 19.68 3.35 -18.85
N ARG A 12 19.07 3.10 -17.70
CA ARG A 12 19.38 1.96 -16.83
C ARG A 12 18.51 0.76 -17.18
N ILE A 13 19.12 -0.43 -17.24
CA ILE A 13 18.41 -1.68 -17.50
C ILE A 13 18.85 -2.82 -16.58
N VAL A 14 17.97 -3.80 -16.42
CA VAL A 14 18.19 -5.04 -15.69
C VAL A 14 17.93 -6.25 -16.60
N GLY A 15 18.74 -7.29 -16.44
CA GLY A 15 18.52 -8.60 -17.03
C GLY A 15 17.25 -9.23 -16.46
N ASP A 16 16.35 -9.61 -17.36
CA ASP A 16 15.00 -10.09 -17.05
C ASP A 16 14.62 -11.12 -18.12
N ASP A 17 15.38 -12.22 -18.16
CA ASP A 17 15.22 -13.28 -19.15
C ASP A 17 14.08 -14.22 -18.72
N PRO A 18 12.93 -14.23 -19.43
CA PRO A 18 11.79 -15.06 -19.06
C PRO A 18 12.06 -16.57 -19.24
N GLU A 19 13.04 -16.95 -20.05
CA GLU A 19 13.43 -18.36 -20.24
C GLU A 19 14.39 -18.84 -19.15
N SER A 20 14.95 -17.92 -18.37
CA SER A 20 15.89 -18.23 -17.28
C SER A 20 15.70 -17.24 -16.11
N PRO A 21 14.53 -17.27 -15.43
CA PRO A 21 14.19 -16.31 -14.37
C PRO A 21 15.06 -16.43 -13.12
N GLU A 22 15.75 -17.56 -12.92
CA GLU A 22 16.71 -17.77 -11.83
C GLU A 22 18.15 -17.39 -12.24
N SER A 23 18.37 -16.95 -13.47
CA SER A 23 19.69 -16.51 -13.94
C SER A 23 20.02 -15.15 -13.36
N TYR A 24 21.23 -15.01 -12.83
CA TYR A 24 21.68 -13.86 -12.07
C TYR A 24 21.34 -12.51 -12.76
N PRO A 25 20.52 -11.65 -12.15
CA PRO A 25 20.12 -10.40 -12.77
C PRO A 25 21.33 -9.47 -12.82
N TYR A 26 21.75 -9.14 -14.04
CA TYR A 26 22.77 -8.12 -14.28
C TYR A 26 22.13 -6.76 -14.46
N LYS A 27 22.89 -5.70 -14.17
CA LYS A 27 22.48 -4.31 -14.35
C LYS A 27 23.51 -3.59 -15.18
N GLY A 28 23.04 -2.60 -15.94
CA GLY A 28 23.92 -1.77 -16.72
C GLY A 28 23.25 -0.56 -17.33
N THR A 29 24.08 0.22 -18.00
CA THR A 29 23.69 1.49 -18.63
C THR A 29 23.78 1.35 -20.14
N VAL A 30 22.72 1.73 -20.86
CA VAL A 30 22.66 1.68 -22.32
C VAL A 30 23.69 2.63 -22.92
N THR A 31 24.57 2.10 -23.76
CA THR A 31 25.60 2.85 -24.48
C THR A 31 25.34 2.94 -25.98
N ALA A 32 24.57 1.99 -26.55
CA ALA A 32 24.15 2.05 -27.94
C ALA A 32 22.83 1.30 -28.17
N LEU A 33 22.11 1.69 -29.23
CA LEU A 33 20.99 0.94 -29.81
C LEU A 33 21.34 0.62 -31.26
N CYS A 34 21.15 -0.64 -31.66
CA CYS A 34 21.46 -1.12 -33.00
C CYS A 34 20.24 -1.79 -33.62
N GLU A 35 19.75 -1.23 -34.72
CA GLU A 35 18.61 -1.78 -35.45
C GLU A 35 19.05 -2.93 -36.34
N THR A 36 18.30 -4.02 -36.32
CA THR A 36 18.54 -5.23 -37.12
C THR A 36 17.44 -5.48 -38.15
N GLY A 37 16.37 -4.69 -38.13
CA GLY A 37 15.22 -4.84 -39.02
C GLY A 37 14.28 -3.64 -38.99
N ARG A 38 13.08 -3.80 -39.59
CA ARG A 38 12.08 -2.72 -39.71
C ARG A 38 11.01 -2.77 -38.61
N ASN A 39 10.89 -3.85 -37.86
CA ASN A 39 9.89 -3.97 -36.81
C ASN A 39 10.35 -3.35 -35.48
N GLU A 40 9.39 -3.03 -34.61
CA GLU A 40 9.64 -2.37 -33.32
C GLU A 40 10.50 -3.19 -32.34
N THR A 41 10.65 -4.49 -32.57
CA THR A 41 11.45 -5.42 -31.76
C THR A 41 12.75 -5.86 -32.44
N ASP A 42 12.98 -5.45 -33.68
CA ASP A 42 14.16 -5.86 -34.46
C ASP A 42 15.34 -4.92 -34.14
N PHE A 43 15.79 -4.96 -32.89
CA PHE A 43 16.97 -4.25 -32.45
C PHE A 43 17.65 -5.01 -31.31
N TYR A 44 18.90 -4.66 -31.03
CA TYR A 44 19.54 -5.01 -29.78
C TYR A 44 20.14 -3.74 -29.17
N ILE A 45 20.36 -3.78 -27.86
CA ILE A 45 21.00 -2.70 -27.12
C ILE A 45 22.37 -3.16 -26.65
N VAL A 46 23.30 -2.22 -26.60
CA VAL A 46 24.62 -2.42 -26.00
C VAL A 46 24.61 -1.71 -24.66
N ILE A 47 25.04 -2.42 -23.62
CA ILE A 47 25.15 -1.88 -22.28
C ILE A 47 26.57 -1.96 -21.77
N LYS A 48 26.90 -1.00 -20.90
CA LYS A 48 28.02 -1.10 -19.97
C LYS A 48 27.50 -1.66 -18.65
N LEU A 49 28.00 -2.82 -18.27
CA LEU A 49 27.67 -3.49 -17.02
C LEU A 49 28.18 -2.70 -15.82
N ASP A 50 27.41 -2.75 -14.73
CA ASP A 50 27.82 -2.16 -13.46
C ASP A 50 28.97 -2.94 -12.83
N GLY A 51 29.72 -2.26 -11.95
CA GLY A 51 30.76 -2.89 -11.15
C GLY A 51 30.22 -4.08 -10.33
N GLU A 52 28.98 -4.00 -9.85
CA GLU A 52 28.36 -5.10 -9.08
C GLU A 52 28.09 -6.33 -9.94
N SER A 53 27.57 -6.14 -11.15
CA SER A 53 27.36 -7.22 -12.11
C SER A 53 28.69 -7.82 -12.57
N MET A 54 29.72 -6.98 -12.73
CA MET A 54 31.08 -7.44 -13.07
C MET A 54 31.79 -8.20 -11.95
N ARG A 55 31.33 -8.12 -10.69
CA ARG A 55 31.87 -8.96 -9.60
C ARG A 55 31.44 -10.43 -9.71
N GLN A 56 30.43 -10.74 -10.53
CA GLN A 56 29.94 -12.09 -10.70
C GLN A 56 30.85 -12.86 -11.70
N PRO A 57 31.39 -14.03 -11.32
CA PRO A 57 32.27 -14.81 -12.20
C PRO A 57 31.64 -15.21 -13.54
N GLU A 58 30.34 -15.49 -13.55
CA GLU A 58 29.59 -15.94 -14.72
C GLU A 58 29.47 -14.81 -15.75
N ILE A 59 29.24 -13.58 -15.28
CA ILE A 59 29.10 -12.39 -16.13
C ILE A 59 30.49 -11.92 -16.60
N SER A 60 31.44 -11.81 -15.68
CA SER A 60 32.79 -11.31 -15.99
C SER A 60 33.56 -12.23 -16.94
N ARG A 61 33.34 -13.54 -16.88
CA ARG A 61 33.91 -14.49 -17.86
C ARG A 61 33.35 -14.31 -19.26
N CYS A 62 32.04 -14.04 -19.37
CA CYS A 62 31.37 -13.87 -20.67
C CYS A 62 31.55 -12.47 -21.26
N CYS A 63 31.74 -11.45 -20.42
CA CYS A 63 31.86 -10.05 -20.80
C CYS A 63 33.05 -9.38 -20.10
N PRO A 64 34.30 -9.76 -20.42
CA PRO A 64 35.50 -9.29 -19.71
C PRO A 64 35.71 -7.77 -19.81
N GLU A 65 35.22 -7.14 -20.88
CA GLU A 65 35.28 -5.69 -21.09
C GLU A 65 34.12 -4.94 -20.41
N GLY A 66 33.21 -5.65 -19.73
CA GLY A 66 32.02 -5.08 -19.14
C GLY A 66 31.01 -4.55 -20.15
N ILE A 67 31.09 -5.00 -21.41
CA ILE A 67 30.14 -4.65 -22.47
C ILE A 67 29.30 -5.87 -22.80
N MET A 68 27.98 -5.70 -22.80
CA MET A 68 27.03 -6.77 -23.11
C MET A 68 26.04 -6.32 -24.18
N ARG A 69 25.68 -7.24 -25.08
CA ARG A 69 24.59 -7.06 -26.04
C ARG A 69 23.36 -7.74 -25.49
N CYS A 70 22.26 -7.01 -25.43
CA CYS A 70 21.02 -7.49 -24.87
C CYS A 70 19.90 -7.38 -25.91
N PHE A 71 19.05 -8.40 -25.96
CA PHE A 71 17.88 -8.39 -26.81
C PHE A 71 16.68 -7.80 -26.06
N PRO A 72 15.71 -7.19 -26.75
CA PRO A 72 14.63 -6.46 -26.12
C PRO A 72 13.72 -7.33 -25.22
N TRP A 73 13.72 -8.64 -25.45
CA TRP A 73 12.94 -9.61 -24.67
C TRP A 73 13.69 -10.16 -23.44
N THR A 74 15.02 -9.96 -23.33
CA THR A 74 15.82 -10.46 -22.19
C THR A 74 16.18 -9.39 -21.17
N VAL A 75 15.68 -8.16 -21.37
CA VAL A 75 15.97 -7.02 -20.51
C VAL A 75 14.74 -6.14 -20.33
N SER A 76 14.69 -5.53 -19.16
CA SER A 76 13.70 -4.55 -18.78
C SER A 76 14.41 -3.26 -18.32
N PRO A 77 13.84 -2.07 -18.58
CA PRO A 77 14.26 -0.84 -17.91
C PRO A 77 14.37 -1.08 -16.42
N GLU A 78 15.44 -0.60 -15.78
CA GLU A 78 15.53 -0.62 -14.31
C GLU A 78 14.37 0.20 -13.71
N GLU A 79 13.92 1.22 -14.43
CA GLU A 79 12.72 2.02 -14.11
C GLU A 79 11.38 1.27 -14.33
N LYS A 80 11.36 0.15 -15.07
CA LYS A 80 10.16 -0.67 -15.34
C LYS A 80 9.97 -1.82 -14.35
N ARG A 81 10.36 -1.63 -13.10
CA ARG A 81 9.50 -2.16 -12.03
C ARG A 81 8.33 -1.22 -11.68
N ASN A 82 8.34 0.06 -12.07
CA ASN A 82 7.29 1.00 -11.62
C ASN A 82 6.64 1.93 -12.67
N ASN A 83 7.00 1.90 -13.96
CA ASN A 83 6.61 2.98 -14.88
C ASN A 83 5.75 2.56 -16.10
N ILE A 84 4.54 2.06 -15.87
CA ILE A 84 3.41 2.53 -16.69
C ILE A 84 2.80 3.65 -15.86
N PRO A 85 2.66 4.89 -16.37
CA PRO A 85 1.81 5.87 -15.70
C PRO A 85 0.40 5.29 -15.74
N SER A 86 0.04 4.59 -14.66
CA SER A 86 -1.34 4.26 -14.40
C SER A 86 -2.04 5.61 -14.32
N THR A 87 -3.04 5.85 -15.13
CA THR A 87 -3.84 7.07 -14.96
C THR A 87 -4.81 6.93 -13.80
N ALA A 88 -4.82 5.77 -13.13
CA ALA A 88 -5.69 5.43 -12.01
C ALA A 88 -4.89 4.82 -10.86
N TYR A 89 -5.14 5.31 -9.66
CA TYR A 89 -4.47 4.92 -8.43
C TYR A 89 -5.50 4.82 -7.31
N THR A 90 -5.19 4.04 -6.28
CA THR A 90 -5.75 4.27 -4.96
C THR A 90 -4.81 5.23 -4.23
N ALA A 91 -5.30 6.42 -3.85
CA ALA A 91 -4.51 7.39 -3.10
C ALA A 91 -4.90 7.37 -1.62
N VAL A 92 -3.91 7.44 -0.73
CA VAL A 92 -4.13 7.56 0.70
C VAL A 92 -3.59 8.92 1.16
N GLU A 93 -4.49 9.76 1.67
CA GLU A 93 -4.16 11.03 2.29
C GLU A 93 -4.00 10.84 3.81
N THR A 94 -2.91 11.40 4.31
CA THR A 94 -2.60 11.53 5.73
C THR A 94 -2.21 12.98 6.02
N SER A 95 -2.03 13.35 7.29
CA SER A 95 -1.49 14.68 7.67
C SER A 95 -0.13 15.00 7.03
N ARG A 96 0.62 13.97 6.65
CA ARG A 96 1.95 14.09 6.04
C ARG A 96 1.90 14.28 4.53
N GLY A 97 0.75 14.06 3.91
CA GLY A 97 0.55 14.14 2.47
C GLY A 97 -0.02 12.84 1.89
N PHE A 98 0.20 12.67 0.59
CA PHE A 98 -0.39 11.61 -0.22
C PHE A 98 0.62 10.52 -0.55
N LEU A 99 0.15 9.27 -0.47
CA LEU A 99 0.79 8.12 -1.11
C LEU A 99 -0.15 7.55 -2.17
N PHE A 100 0.43 6.99 -3.23
CA PHE A 100 -0.32 6.49 -4.37
C PHE A 100 0.00 5.02 -4.62
N PHE A 101 -1.02 4.23 -4.85
CA PHE A 101 -0.90 2.80 -5.06
C PHE A 101 -1.56 2.42 -6.38
N THR A 102 -0.79 1.81 -7.26
CA THR A 102 -1.32 1.30 -8.53
C THR A 102 -2.25 0.11 -8.31
N HIS A 103 -3.13 -0.15 -9.27
CA HIS A 103 -4.02 -1.32 -9.22
C HIS A 103 -3.35 -2.64 -9.63
N THR A 104 -2.03 -2.66 -9.78
CA THR A 104 -1.24 -3.87 -9.99
C THR A 104 -1.22 -4.73 -8.72
N GLU A 105 -0.78 -5.98 -8.84
CA GLU A 105 -0.61 -6.85 -7.67
C GLU A 105 0.37 -6.27 -6.65
N GLU A 106 1.47 -5.68 -7.12
CA GLU A 106 2.46 -5.00 -6.28
C GLU A 106 1.86 -3.79 -5.57
N GLY A 107 1.18 -2.90 -6.28
CA GLY A 107 0.55 -1.73 -5.66
C GLY A 107 -0.52 -2.10 -4.64
N ARG A 108 -1.33 -3.12 -4.94
CA ARG A 108 -2.31 -3.68 -3.99
C ARG A 108 -1.64 -4.30 -2.77
N ARG A 109 -0.48 -4.95 -2.93
CA ARG A 109 0.29 -5.49 -1.82
C ARG A 109 0.86 -4.36 -0.96
N SER A 110 1.52 -3.37 -1.55
CA SER A 110 2.06 -2.21 -0.83
C SER A 110 0.98 -1.42 -0.09
N LEU A 111 -0.20 -1.25 -0.70
CA LEU A 111 -1.36 -0.61 -0.04
C LEU A 111 -1.78 -1.40 1.20
N ARG A 112 -1.92 -2.73 1.10
CA ARG A 112 -2.30 -3.58 2.23
C ARG A 112 -1.25 -3.52 3.35
N GLU A 113 0.03 -3.57 3.00
CA GLU A 113 1.11 -3.50 3.97
C GLU A 113 1.13 -2.15 4.70
N PHE A 114 0.95 -1.05 3.97
CA PHE A 114 0.86 0.29 4.54
C PHE A 114 -0.33 0.45 5.49
N LEU A 115 -1.54 0.08 5.04
CA LEU A 115 -2.75 0.18 5.87
C LEU A 115 -2.70 -0.75 7.09
N GLN A 116 -2.11 -1.94 6.95
CA GLN A 116 -1.90 -2.85 8.08
C GLN A 116 -0.92 -2.27 9.08
N GLU A 117 0.18 -1.64 8.64
CA GLU A 117 1.11 -0.95 9.55
C GLU A 117 0.39 0.14 10.35
N MET A 118 -0.47 0.94 9.71
CA MET A 118 -1.31 1.91 10.41
C MET A 118 -2.28 1.27 11.42
N ALA A 119 -2.89 0.13 11.06
CA ALA A 119 -3.78 -0.61 11.96
C ALA A 119 -3.04 -1.17 13.18
N ASP A 120 -1.80 -1.63 12.99
CA ASP A 120 -0.97 -2.21 14.05
C ASP A 120 -0.48 -1.11 15.00
N THR A 121 -0.13 0.06 14.49
CA THR A 121 0.33 1.22 15.29
C THR A 121 -0.80 2.11 15.82
N TYR A 122 -2.06 1.79 15.55
CA TYR A 122 -3.21 2.68 15.79
C TYR A 122 -3.29 3.24 17.22
N PHE A 123 -3.05 2.42 18.25
CA PHE A 123 -3.08 2.86 19.65
C PHE A 123 -1.69 3.15 20.22
N GLU A 124 -0.68 3.38 19.39
CA GLU A 124 0.63 3.81 19.87
C GLU A 124 0.65 5.31 20.17
N PRO A 125 1.17 5.76 21.33
CA PRO A 125 1.22 7.18 21.67
C PRO A 125 2.05 8.03 20.70
N SER A 126 3.01 7.42 20.01
CA SER A 126 3.85 8.07 18.99
C SER A 126 3.20 8.15 17.61
N PHE A 127 2.03 7.52 17.44
CA PHE A 127 1.32 7.53 16.17
C PHE A 127 0.44 8.78 16.10
N ASP A 128 0.69 9.62 15.11
CA ASP A 128 -0.04 10.88 14.94
C ASP A 128 -1.42 10.61 14.35
N LEU A 129 -2.44 10.68 15.20
CA LEU A 129 -3.84 10.30 14.93
C LEU A 129 -4.60 11.37 14.15
N GLU A 130 -4.09 11.71 12.98
CA GLU A 130 -4.76 12.62 12.06
C GLU A 130 -5.70 11.85 11.11
N PRO A 131 -6.80 12.47 10.63
CA PRO A 131 -7.77 11.81 9.76
C PRO A 131 -7.11 11.23 8.50
N VAL A 132 -7.57 10.05 8.12
CA VAL A 132 -7.12 9.35 6.92
C VAL A 132 -8.26 9.28 5.92
N CYS A 133 -7.95 9.63 4.67
CA CYS A 133 -8.88 9.53 3.56
C CYS A 133 -8.29 8.62 2.48
N VAL A 134 -9.09 7.69 1.99
CA VAL A 134 -8.72 6.83 0.86
C VAL A 134 -9.57 7.20 -0.35
N TYR A 135 -8.90 7.39 -1.48
CA TYR A 135 -9.49 7.86 -2.73
C TYR A 135 -9.25 6.87 -3.86
N GLU A 136 -10.19 6.82 -4.79
CA GLU A 136 -9.85 6.55 -6.18
C GLU A 136 -9.35 7.84 -6.81
N ALA A 137 -8.16 7.77 -7.37
CA ALA A 137 -7.43 8.91 -7.87
C ALA A 137 -7.13 8.68 -9.34
N GLU A 138 -7.54 9.62 -10.20
CA GLU A 138 -7.18 9.61 -11.61
C GLU A 138 -6.37 10.84 -11.98
N GLY A 139 -5.25 10.64 -12.66
CA GLY A 139 -4.32 11.70 -13.03
C GLY A 139 -2.95 11.17 -13.42
N VAL A 140 -2.04 12.09 -13.78
CA VAL A 140 -0.65 11.75 -14.13
C VAL A 140 0.28 12.34 -13.09
N LEU A 141 1.06 11.48 -12.43
CA LEU A 141 2.10 11.92 -11.50
C LEU A 141 3.41 12.19 -12.24
N THR A 142 3.99 13.36 -12.03
CA THR A 142 5.34 13.71 -12.53
C THR A 142 6.44 13.16 -11.65
N ASP A 143 6.19 13.07 -10.34
CA ASP A 143 7.06 12.42 -9.37
C ASP A 143 6.44 11.08 -8.97
N LEU A 144 7.19 10.00 -9.18
CA LEU A 144 6.77 8.64 -8.90
C LEU A 144 7.35 8.11 -7.58
N SER A 145 8.13 8.93 -6.85
CA SER A 145 8.59 8.58 -5.50
C SER A 145 7.46 8.18 -4.53
N PRO A 146 6.26 8.81 -4.52
CA PRO A 146 5.16 8.40 -3.65
C PRO A 146 4.38 7.17 -4.15
N VAL A 147 4.76 6.58 -5.30
CA VAL A 147 4.00 5.52 -5.98
C VAL A 147 4.53 4.15 -5.60
N ASN A 148 3.67 3.29 -5.05
CA ASN A 148 4.02 1.95 -4.58
C ASN A 148 5.33 1.92 -3.75
N PRO A 149 5.51 2.81 -2.76
CA PRO A 149 6.76 2.85 -2.01
C PRO A 149 7.04 1.51 -1.34
N GLU A 150 8.32 1.13 -1.25
CA GLU A 150 8.73 -0.03 -0.48
C GLU A 150 8.36 0.15 0.99
N LYS A 151 8.07 -0.96 1.67
CA LYS A 151 7.73 -0.93 3.09
C LYS A 151 8.89 -0.34 3.90
N ILE A 152 8.64 0.80 4.50
CA ILE A 152 9.51 1.49 5.45
C ILE A 152 8.66 2.03 6.60
N SER A 153 9.28 2.64 7.61
CA SER A 153 8.52 3.26 8.71
C SER A 153 7.51 4.27 8.16
N LEU A 154 6.29 4.31 8.73
CA LEU A 154 5.27 5.34 8.47
C LEU A 154 5.87 6.75 8.41
N ALA A 155 6.88 7.05 9.26
CA ALA A 155 7.49 8.36 9.29
C ALA A 155 8.53 8.66 8.19
N ALA A 156 8.89 7.68 7.37
CA ALA A 156 9.91 7.77 6.35
C ALA A 156 9.34 7.70 4.93
N TYR A 157 8.04 7.44 4.76
CA TYR A 157 7.43 7.37 3.43
C TYR A 157 7.61 8.69 2.64
N PRO A 158 7.82 8.58 1.31
CA PRO A 158 7.97 9.73 0.42
C PRO A 158 6.62 10.37 0.13
N TYR A 159 6.02 11.03 1.12
CA TYR A 159 4.73 11.69 0.95
C TYR A 159 4.80 12.82 -0.08
N ALA A 160 3.85 12.79 -1.02
CA ALA A 160 3.67 13.88 -1.97
C ALA A 160 2.68 14.93 -1.44
N ARG A 161 2.81 16.15 -1.97
CA ARG A 161 1.78 17.18 -1.80
C ARG A 161 0.52 16.79 -2.57
N LYS A 162 -0.61 17.36 -2.15
CA LYS A 162 -1.88 17.19 -2.85
C LYS A 162 -1.73 17.57 -4.33
N PRO A 163 -2.01 16.67 -5.28
CA PRO A 163 -1.99 17.02 -6.69
C PRO A 163 -3.17 17.93 -7.04
N GLU A 164 -2.92 18.99 -7.79
CA GLU A 164 -3.94 19.98 -8.19
C GLU A 164 -4.85 19.45 -9.31
N ASP A 165 -4.29 18.69 -10.24
CA ASP A 165 -4.98 18.22 -11.45
C ASP A 165 -5.62 16.83 -11.30
N PHE A 166 -5.68 16.28 -10.09
CA PHE A 166 -6.20 14.93 -9.86
C PHE A 166 -7.71 14.93 -9.64
N ARG A 167 -8.38 13.98 -10.29
CA ARG A 167 -9.75 13.61 -9.94
C ARG A 167 -9.70 12.66 -8.75
N LEU A 168 -10.25 13.09 -7.61
CA LEU A 168 -10.24 12.32 -6.36
C LEU A 168 -11.67 11.98 -5.95
N ASP A 169 -12.04 10.71 -6.06
CA ASP A 169 -13.31 10.18 -5.59
C ASP A 169 -13.09 9.49 -4.24
N VAL A 170 -13.76 9.96 -3.19
CA VAL A 170 -13.62 9.38 -1.84
C VAL A 170 -14.18 7.96 -1.83
N ARG A 171 -13.37 6.98 -1.40
CA ARG A 171 -13.82 5.62 -1.08
C ARG A 171 -14.29 5.52 0.37
N TYR A 172 -13.45 5.95 1.30
CA TYR A 172 -13.82 6.05 2.70
C TYR A 172 -12.96 7.10 3.40
N ARG A 173 -13.47 7.58 4.53
CA ARG A 173 -12.77 8.47 5.45
C ARG A 173 -12.87 7.92 6.85
N ASN A 174 -11.78 8.00 7.59
CA ASN A 174 -11.76 7.64 9.00
C ASN A 174 -11.18 8.80 9.82
N GLY A 175 -11.81 9.11 10.95
CA GLY A 175 -11.37 10.19 11.83
C GLY A 175 -10.06 9.88 12.56
N MET A 176 -9.67 8.61 12.61
CA MET A 176 -8.53 8.10 13.37
C MET A 176 -8.58 8.46 14.86
N ARG A 177 -9.76 8.69 15.44
CA ARG A 177 -9.87 8.96 16.88
C ARG A 177 -9.52 7.69 17.67
N PRO A 178 -8.89 7.78 18.85
CA PRO A 178 -8.55 6.63 19.68
C PRO A 178 -9.79 6.06 20.39
N THR A 179 -10.80 5.67 19.61
CA THR A 179 -12.07 5.09 20.03
C THR A 179 -12.22 3.70 19.43
N ALA A 180 -13.01 2.84 20.07
CA ALA A 180 -13.30 1.51 19.54
C ALA A 180 -13.99 1.59 18.17
N GLU A 181 -14.92 2.53 18.00
CA GLU A 181 -15.66 2.74 16.75
C GLU A 181 -14.74 3.11 15.58
N ASP A 182 -13.94 4.18 15.72
CA ASP A 182 -13.05 4.62 14.64
C ASP A 182 -12.02 3.54 14.29
N PHE A 183 -11.46 2.83 15.28
CA PHE A 183 -10.51 1.74 15.04
C PHE A 183 -11.15 0.58 14.26
N ARG A 184 -12.30 0.08 14.73
CA ARG A 184 -13.00 -1.03 14.06
C ARG A 184 -13.46 -0.62 12.66
N SER A 185 -13.94 0.61 12.49
CA SER A 185 -14.30 1.19 11.21
C SER A 185 -13.11 1.26 10.26
N PHE A 186 -11.93 1.67 10.75
CA PHE A 186 -10.70 1.69 9.96
C PHE A 186 -10.33 0.28 9.49
N CYS A 187 -10.22 -0.69 10.40
CA CYS A 187 -9.85 -2.06 10.05
C CYS A 187 -10.84 -2.70 9.07
N HIS A 188 -12.15 -2.47 9.25
CA HIS A 188 -13.17 -3.00 8.37
C HIS A 188 -13.05 -2.44 6.94
N ASN A 189 -12.97 -1.12 6.79
CA ASN A 189 -12.91 -0.47 5.48
C ASN A 189 -11.57 -0.67 4.77
N ALA A 190 -10.48 -0.75 5.53
CA ALA A 190 -9.14 -1.01 5.00
C ALA A 190 -8.86 -2.50 4.72
N GLY A 191 -9.71 -3.41 5.21
CA GLY A 191 -9.49 -4.85 5.12
C GLY A 191 -8.30 -5.34 5.95
N CYS A 192 -8.01 -4.68 7.07
CA CYS A 192 -6.90 -5.02 7.95
C CYS A 192 -7.28 -6.11 8.93
N THR A 193 -6.28 -6.89 9.35
CA THR A 193 -6.41 -7.81 10.49
C THR A 193 -6.24 -7.04 11.79
N VAL A 194 -6.97 -7.46 12.83
CA VAL A 194 -6.92 -6.83 14.15
C VAL A 194 -5.92 -7.59 15.02
N SER A 195 -4.87 -6.92 15.47
CA SER A 195 -3.92 -7.52 16.42
C SER A 195 -4.59 -7.77 17.77
N HIS A 196 -4.16 -8.81 18.50
CA HIS A 196 -4.69 -9.08 19.85
C HIS A 196 -4.56 -7.89 20.80
N ARG A 197 -3.44 -7.14 20.70
CA ARG A 197 -3.21 -5.94 21.50
C ARG A 197 -4.28 -4.89 21.22
N ASN A 198 -4.47 -4.52 19.96
CA ASN A 198 -5.39 -3.44 19.60
C ASN A 198 -6.85 -3.87 19.77
N GLY A 199 -7.16 -5.15 19.56
CA GLY A 199 -8.45 -5.74 19.90
C GLY A 199 -8.81 -5.59 21.38
N ASN A 200 -7.90 -5.98 22.27
CA ASN A 200 -8.12 -5.83 23.72
C ASN A 200 -8.29 -4.36 24.14
N ILE A 201 -7.52 -3.44 23.53
CA ILE A 201 -7.65 -2.00 23.79
C ILE A 201 -9.03 -1.51 23.33
N ALA A 202 -9.45 -1.84 22.12
CA ALA A 202 -10.76 -1.45 21.59
C ALA A 202 -11.91 -2.01 22.45
N ASP A 203 -11.85 -3.28 22.86
CA ASP A 203 -12.84 -3.88 23.75
C ASP A 203 -12.92 -3.16 25.11
N THR A 204 -11.77 -2.75 25.64
CA THR A 204 -11.69 -1.97 26.89
C THR A 204 -12.29 -0.58 26.73
N LEU A 205 -12.07 0.08 25.58
CA LEU A 205 -12.63 1.39 25.26
C LEU A 205 -14.15 1.35 25.05
N GLU A 206 -14.69 0.23 24.57
CA GLU A 206 -16.13 0.04 24.35
C GLU A 206 -16.89 -0.31 25.64
N ALA A 207 -16.19 -0.85 26.65
CA ALA A 207 -16.82 -1.28 27.89
C ALA A 207 -17.63 -0.17 28.62
N PRO A 208 -17.12 1.07 28.79
CA PRO A 208 -17.87 2.16 29.39
C PRO A 208 -19.17 2.47 28.64
N GLU A 209 -19.12 2.59 27.32
CA GLU A 209 -20.30 2.87 26.49
C GLU A 209 -21.33 1.74 26.58
N ARG A 210 -20.87 0.49 26.68
CA ARG A 210 -21.74 -0.66 26.89
C ARG A 210 -22.41 -0.63 28.27
N TYR A 211 -21.68 -0.22 29.31
CA TYR A 211 -22.24 -0.05 30.65
C TYR A 211 -23.27 1.08 30.68
N ASP A 212 -22.96 2.23 30.08
CA ASP A 212 -23.88 3.38 30.03
C ASP A 212 -25.19 3.03 29.33
N ARG A 213 -25.10 2.38 28.16
CA ARG A 213 -26.28 1.90 27.42
C ARG A 213 -27.09 0.88 28.21
N HIS A 214 -26.42 0.01 28.97
CA HIS A 214 -27.08 -0.95 29.84
C HIS A 214 -27.81 -0.25 31.00
N LEU A 215 -27.19 0.75 31.62
CA LEU A 215 -27.80 1.56 32.68
C LEU A 215 -29.00 2.36 32.17
N GLU A 216 -28.93 2.93 30.97
CA GLU A 216 -30.07 3.59 30.32
C GLU A 216 -31.22 2.61 30.08
N THR A 217 -30.90 1.41 29.59
CA THR A 217 -31.91 0.36 29.40
C THR A 217 -32.60 0.00 30.73
N LEU A 218 -31.84 -0.17 31.81
CA LEU A 218 -32.36 -0.45 33.15
C LEU A 218 -33.23 0.70 33.70
N ARG A 219 -32.87 1.96 33.43
CA ARG A 219 -33.67 3.14 33.84
C ARG A 219 -35.02 3.23 33.12
N HIS A 220 -35.12 2.68 31.92
CA HIS A 220 -36.34 2.67 31.13
C HIS A 220 -37.15 1.36 31.26
N MET A 221 -36.67 0.40 32.05
CA MET A 221 -37.50 -0.74 32.43
C MET A 221 -38.60 -0.26 33.40
N PRO A 222 -39.87 -0.59 33.14
CA PRO A 222 -40.91 -0.34 34.13
C PRO A 222 -40.58 -1.12 35.41
N GLU A 223 -40.70 -0.46 36.56
CA GLU A 223 -40.64 -1.16 37.84
C GLU A 223 -41.67 -2.30 37.79
N ALA A 224 -41.19 -3.54 37.93
CA ALA A 224 -42.09 -4.66 38.09
C ALA A 224 -42.93 -4.36 39.33
N ALA A 225 -44.23 -4.13 39.11
CA ALA A 225 -45.19 -3.91 40.18
C ALA A 225 -44.97 -4.99 41.24
N SER A 226 -44.60 -4.56 42.44
CA SER A 226 -44.58 -5.43 43.62
C SER A 226 -45.93 -6.12 43.68
N HIS A 227 -45.92 -7.44 43.56
CA HIS A 227 -47.10 -8.27 43.80
C HIS A 227 -47.74 -7.81 45.10
N GLU A 228 -48.97 -7.32 44.99
CA GLU A 228 -49.79 -6.87 46.11
C GLU A 228 -49.80 -7.93 47.21
N GLU A 229 -49.64 -7.45 48.43
CA GLU A 229 -49.83 -8.18 49.67
C GLU A 229 -51.18 -8.90 49.66
N ASP A 230 -51.18 -10.24 49.57
CA ASP A 230 -52.35 -11.05 49.88
C ASP A 230 -52.50 -11.16 51.40
N GLU A 231 -52.79 -10.03 52.05
CA GLU A 231 -53.39 -10.00 53.38
C GLU A 231 -54.88 -9.68 53.26
N THR A 232 -55.73 -10.70 53.19
CA THR A 232 -57.03 -10.65 53.87
C THR A 232 -57.45 -12.00 54.42
N ARG A 233 -57.01 -12.23 55.66
CA ARG A 233 -57.59 -13.19 56.60
C ARG A 233 -59.07 -12.89 56.86
N LYS A 234 -59.89 -13.96 56.86
CA LYS A 234 -61.18 -14.17 57.60
C LYS A 234 -62.37 -13.34 57.07
N THR A 235 -63.60 -13.85 56.91
CA THR A 235 -64.43 -14.61 57.86
C THR A 235 -65.80 -14.97 57.22
N ARG A 236 -66.50 -15.97 57.78
CA ARG A 236 -67.94 -16.34 57.66
C ARG A 236 -68.28 -17.29 56.48
N GLN A 237 -69.04 -18.36 56.66
CA GLN A 237 -69.84 -18.88 57.78
C GLN A 237 -70.04 -20.39 57.57
#